data_AF-A0A1H8P9E1-F1
#
_entry.id   AF-A0A1H8P9E1-F1
#
_cell.length_a   1.000
_cell.length_b   1.000
_cell.length_c   1.000
_cell.angle_alpha   90.00
_cell.angle_beta   90.00
_cell.angle_gamma   90.00
#
_symmetry.space_group_name_H-M   'P 1'
#
loop_
_entity.id
_entity.type
_entity.pdbx_description
1 polymer ?
#
loop_
_entity_poly.entity_id
_entity_poly.type
_entity_poly.pdbx_seq_one_letter_code
_entity_poly.pdbx_strand_id
1 'polypeptide(L)' 'MKQCSRSGCAWQTFAPSPRLAREQYLSHLVEAHTREVDADVPEGMVQVHVGDEWVTVSPDEATDLHRYRSSHR' A
#
# COMPACT_ATOMS: atom_id res chain seq x y z
N MET A 1 13.33 10.96 9.15
CA MET A 1 13.47 10.12 7.94
C MET A 1 12.62 8.87 8.11
N LYS A 2 11.87 8.43 7.11
CA LYS A 2 11.14 7.15 7.10
C LYS A 2 11.88 6.15 6.22
N GLN A 3 11.96 4.90 6.67
CA GLN A 3 12.50 3.78 5.92
C GLN A 3 11.35 2.92 5.41
N CYS A 4 11.53 2.25 4.28
CA CYS A 4 10.53 1.30 3.81
C CYS A 4 10.44 0.09 4.76
N SER A 5 9.21 -0.28 5.13
CA SER A 5 8.95 -1.42 6.00
C SER A 5 8.93 -2.77 5.27
N ARG A 6 9.05 -2.78 3.93
CA ARG A 6 9.03 -4.00 3.13
C ARG A 6 10.38 -4.70 3.18
N SER A 7 10.37 -6.00 3.44
CA SER A 7 11.59 -6.82 3.53
C SER A 7 12.41 -6.72 2.25
N GLY A 8 13.70 -6.42 2.38
CA GLY A 8 14.63 -6.27 1.26
C GLY A 8 14.60 -4.92 0.55
N CYS A 9 13.72 -3.98 0.93
CA CYS A 9 13.73 -2.63 0.37
C CYS A 9 14.61 -1.70 1.21
N ALA A 10 15.74 -1.25 0.64
CA ALA A 10 16.68 -0.34 1.31
C ALA A 10 16.29 1.15 1.20
N TRP A 11 15.11 1.46 0.67
CA TRP A 11 14.70 2.83 0.37
C TRP A 11 14.43 3.67 1.63
N GLN A 12 14.81 4.96 1.58
CA GLN A 12 14.61 5.92 2.67
C GLN A 12 14.23 7.32 2.14
N THR A 13 13.41 8.04 2.90
CA THR A 13 13.03 9.43 2.57
C THR A 13 14.19 10.39 2.80
N PHE A 14 14.34 11.40 1.94
CA PHE A 14 15.30 12.50 2.10
C PHE A 14 14.64 13.87 2.24
N ALA A 15 13.40 13.91 2.73
CA ALA A 15 12.62 15.15 2.83
C ALA A 15 12.91 15.97 4.11
N PRO A 16 12.83 17.32 4.05
CA PRO A 16 13.16 18.22 5.16
C PRO A 16 12.06 18.33 6.23
N SER A 17 10.88 17.74 6.01
CA SER A 17 9.77 17.78 6.97
C SER A 17 9.06 16.43 7.09
N PRO A 18 8.39 16.14 8.22
CA PRO A 18 7.62 14.91 8.39
C PRO A 18 6.51 14.71 7.35
N ARG A 19 5.84 15.80 6.95
CA ARG A 19 4.77 15.77 5.93
C ARG A 19 5.34 15.35 4.57
N LEU A 20 6.40 16.01 4.12
CA LEU A 20 7.04 15.70 2.84
C LEU A 20 7.67 14.29 2.85
N ALA A 21 8.22 13.86 3.99
CA ALA A 21 8.72 12.49 4.15
C ALA A 21 7.58 11.46 4.01
N ARG A 22 6.38 11.77 4.50
CA ARG A 22 5.21 10.91 4.32
C ARG A 22 4.78 10.85 2.85
N GLU A 23 4.75 11.98 2.16
CA GLU A 23 4.38 12.04 0.73
C GLU A 23 5.35 11.24 -0.14
N GLN A 24 6.67 11.44 0.04
CA GLN A 24 7.69 10.63 -0.64
C GLN A 24 7.54 9.14 -0.33
N TYR A 25 7.27 8.80 0.93
CA TYR A 25 7.10 7.40 1.32
C TYR A 25 5.90 6.75 0.62
N LEU A 26 4.76 7.45 0.54
CA LEU A 26 3.58 6.94 -0.16
C LEU A 26 3.83 6.77 -1.67
N SER A 27 4.48 7.74 -2.33
CA SER A 27 4.87 7.61 -3.74
C SER A 27 5.79 6.41 -3.96
N HIS A 28 6.80 6.20 -3.12
CA HIS A 28 7.66 5.02 -3.20
C HIS A 28 6.88 3.71 -3.05
N LEU A 29 5.93 3.62 -2.12
CA LEU A 29 5.11 2.41 -1.95
C LEU A 29 4.27 2.10 -3.20
N VAL A 30 3.83 3.11 -3.92
CA VAL A 30 3.11 2.90 -5.18
C VAL A 30 4.12 2.46 -6.27
N GLU A 31 5.16 3.24 -6.52
CA GLU A 31 6.07 2.99 -7.64
C GLU A 31 6.86 1.68 -7.52
N ALA A 32 7.38 1.37 -6.32
CA ALA A 32 8.28 0.24 -6.15
C ALA A 32 7.55 -1.05 -5.72
N HIS A 33 6.32 -0.93 -5.21
CA HIS A 33 5.71 -1.98 -4.39
C HIS A 33 4.25 -2.29 -4.74
N THR A 34 3.58 -1.48 -5.55
CA THR A 34 2.43 -1.98 -6.31
C THR A 34 2.90 -2.69 -7.57
N ARG A 35 2.32 -3.86 -7.83
CA ARG A 35 2.40 -4.49 -9.15
C ARG A 35 1.25 -3.88 -9.96
N GLU A 36 1.51 -3.54 -11.22
CA GLU A 36 0.42 -3.32 -12.17
C GLU A 36 -0.45 -4.59 -12.16
N VAL A 37 -1.73 -4.43 -11.83
CA VAL A 37 -2.69 -5.52 -11.98
C VAL A 37 -3.39 -5.30 -13.29
N ASP A 38 -3.34 -6.32 -14.14
CA ASP A 38 -3.90 -6.34 -15.49
C ASP A 38 -5.43 -6.57 -15.43
N ALA A 39 -6.12 -5.79 -14.60
CA ALA A 39 -7.54 -5.92 -14.32
C ALA A 39 -8.23 -4.57 -14.41
N ASP A 40 -9.36 -4.53 -15.12
CA ASP A 40 -10.26 -3.39 -15.13
C ASP A 40 -10.89 -3.24 -13.73
N VAL A 41 -10.29 -2.40 -12.89
CA VAL A 41 -10.85 -2.02 -11.59
C VAL A 41 -11.90 -0.94 -11.83
N PRO A 42 -13.18 -1.17 -11.47
CA PRO A 42 -14.22 -0.15 -11.63
C PRO A 42 -13.87 1.14 -10.88
N GLU A 43 -14.36 2.28 -11.38
CA GLU A 43 -14.14 3.57 -10.74
C GLU A 43 -14.64 3.56 -9.27
N GLY A 44 -13.81 4.06 -8.36
CA GLY A 44 -14.10 4.07 -6.93
C GLY A 44 -13.81 2.76 -6.19
N MET A 45 -13.38 1.70 -6.90
CA MET A 45 -12.97 0.43 -6.31
C MET A 45 -11.44 0.31 -6.27
N VAL A 46 -10.95 -0.60 -5.42
CA VAL A 46 -9.53 -0.93 -5.29
C VAL A 46 -9.34 -2.44 -5.28
N GLN A 47 -8.19 -2.91 -5.76
CA GLN A 47 -7.86 -4.32 -5.74
C GLN A 47 -6.82 -4.61 -4.66
N VAL A 48 -7.09 -5.61 -3.81
CA VAL A 48 -6.22 -6.00 -2.69
C VAL A 48 -5.86 -7.48 -2.78
N HIS A 49 -4.62 -7.81 -2.42
CA HIS A 49 -4.15 -9.20 -2.39
C HIS A 49 -4.39 -9.82 -1.01
N VAL A 50 -5.32 -10.77 -0.94
CA VAL A 50 -5.71 -11.48 0.28
C VAL A 50 -5.33 -12.94 0.15
N GLY A 51 -4.35 -13.39 0.94
CA GLY A 51 -3.78 -14.74 0.79
C GLY A 51 -3.08 -14.86 -0.55
N ASP A 52 -3.62 -15.71 -1.42
CA ASP A 52 -3.16 -15.96 -2.80
C ASP A 52 -4.15 -15.44 -3.86
N GLU A 53 -5.16 -14.66 -3.47
CA GLU A 53 -6.21 -14.16 -4.37
C GLU A 53 -6.25 -12.62 -4.41
N TRP A 54 -6.57 -12.08 -5.58
CA TRP A 54 -6.85 -10.66 -5.76
C TRP A 54 -8.36 -10.42 -5.65
N VAL A 55 -8.76 -9.52 -4.76
CA VAL A 55 -10.17 -9.18 -4.52
C VAL A 55 -10.39 -7.70 -4.82
N THR A 56 -11.41 -7.38 -5.60
CA THR A 56 -11.84 -6.00 -5.86
C THR A 56 -12.89 -5.59 -4.84
N VAL A 57 -12.62 -4.55 -4.08
CA VAL A 57 -13.44 -4.07 -2.96
C VAL A 57 -13.48 -2.54 -2.95
N SER A 58 -14.38 -1.95 -2.17
CA SER A 58 -14.33 -0.53 -1.87
C SER A 58 -13.14 -0.16 -0.96
N PRO A 59 -12.71 1.11 -0.93
CA PRO A 59 -11.65 1.58 -0.02
C PRO A 59 -11.96 1.34 1.47
N ASP A 60 -13.23 1.41 1.86
CA ASP A 60 -13.67 1.16 3.24
C ASP A 60 -13.52 -0.32 3.60
N GLU A 61 -13.97 -1.22 2.71
CA GLU A 61 -13.80 -2.67 2.86
C GLU A 61 -12.32 -3.08 2.88
N ALA A 62 -11.48 -2.46 2.04
CA ALA A 62 -10.02 -2.67 2.07
C ALA A 62 -9.41 -2.28 3.42
N THR A 63 -9.89 -1.19 4.02
CA THR A 63 -9.45 -0.73 5.34
C THR A 63 -9.84 -1.73 6.43
N ASP A 64 -11.06 -2.26 6.39
CA ASP A 64 -11.53 -3.24 7.36
C ASP A 64 -10.81 -4.58 7.23
N LEU A 65 -10.54 -5.04 5.99
CA LEU A 65 -9.69 -6.20 5.71
C LEU A 65 -8.29 -6.03 6.31
N HIS A 66 -7.66 -4.85 6.15
CA HIS A 66 -6.36 -4.57 6.72
C HIS A 66 -6.36 -4.60 8.26
N ARG A 67 -7.38 -4.01 8.88
CA ARG A 67 -7.55 -4.03 10.35
C ARG A 67 -7.76 -5.44 10.87
N TYR A 68 -8.62 -6.23 10.23
CA TYR A 68 -8.89 -7.61 10.61
C TYR A 68 -7.63 -8.48 10.54
N ARG A 69 -6.84 -8.36 9.47
CA ARG A 69 -5.57 -9.10 9.34
C ARG A 69 -4.50 -8.64 10.33
N SER A 70 -4.49 -7.36 10.71
CA SER A 70 -3.52 -6.82 11.66
C SER A 70 -3.83 -7.20 13.11
N SER A 71 -5.09 -7.51 13.43
CA SER A 71 -5.50 -7.97 14.77
C SER A 71 -5.39 -9.49 14.97
N HIS A 72 -5.24 -10.27 13.90
CA HIS A 72 -5.14 -11.74 13.92
C HIS A 72 -3.76 -12.26 13.47
N ARG A 73 -2.72 -11.44 13.60
CA ARG A 73 -1.32 -11.78 13.29
C ARG A 73 -0.48 -11.75 14.56
#